data_AF-A0A525VVK7-F1
#
_entry.id   AF-A0A525VVK7-F1
#
_cell.length_a   1.000
_cell.length_b   1.000
_cell.length_c   1.000
_cell.angle_alpha   90.00
_cell.angle_beta   90.00
_cell.angle_gamma   90.00
#
_symmetry.space_group_name_H-M   'P 1'
#
loop_
_entity.id
_entity.type
_entity.pdbx_description
1 polymer ?
#
loop_
_entity_poly.entity_id
_entity_poly.type
_entity_poly.pdbx_seq_one_letter_code
_entity_poly.pdbx_strand_id
1 'polypeptide(L)'
;MYQDIKSLSPIGNLAGTQLGLSQVPQGFAEGRQAHLADLKDAAHEFEAYFISNLLKEMRATVPKGALENKGGAYFYSFYDQEIGRLAAEAGGIGLARMIREYTEKNATPLKFSEPIADTRGDKDHPPTLNRVSG
;
A
#
# COMPACT_ATOMS: atom_id res chain seq x y z
N MET A 1 -56.26 20.38 -43.35
CA MET A 1 -56.81 20.74 -42.03
C MET A 1 -57.55 19.52 -41.50
N TYR A 2 -57.17 19.02 -40.31
CA TYR A 2 -57.77 17.91 -39.51
C TYR A 2 -57.86 16.52 -40.18
N GLN A 3 -56.93 15.57 -39.96
CA GLN A 3 -56.70 14.70 -38.78
C GLN A 3 -57.94 13.94 -38.30
N ASP A 4 -57.96 12.60 -38.51
CA ASP A 4 -58.46 11.69 -37.49
C ASP A 4 -58.02 10.21 -37.69
N ILE A 5 -57.28 9.74 -36.68
CA ILE A 5 -57.19 8.41 -36.07
C ILE A 5 -56.96 7.18 -36.98
N LYS A 6 -55.68 6.93 -37.29
CA LYS A 6 -55.23 5.54 -37.49
C LYS A 6 -55.26 4.81 -36.16
N SER A 7 -56.00 3.71 -36.22
CA SER A 7 -56.30 2.73 -35.22
C SER A 7 -55.05 2.03 -34.63
N LEU A 8 -55.13 1.79 -33.31
CA LEU A 8 -54.57 0.66 -32.57
C LEU A 8 -53.06 0.68 -32.27
N SER A 9 -52.69 1.33 -31.18
CA SER A 9 -51.62 0.86 -30.29
C SER A 9 -52.17 -0.22 -29.35
N PRO A 10 -51.50 -1.37 -29.16
CA PRO A 10 -51.92 -2.34 -28.16
C PRO A 10 -51.64 -1.80 -26.75
N ILE A 11 -52.68 -1.82 -25.94
CA ILE A 11 -52.64 -1.68 -24.48
C ILE A 11 -51.85 -2.85 -23.89
N GLY A 12 -50.92 -2.55 -23.00
CA GLY A 12 -50.51 -3.46 -21.94
C GLY A 12 -49.19 -4.19 -22.14
N ASN A 13 -48.15 -3.71 -21.47
CA ASN A 13 -47.29 -4.54 -20.63
C ASN A 13 -46.56 -3.65 -19.63
N LEU A 14 -47.26 -3.29 -18.54
CA LEU A 14 -46.63 -2.99 -17.26
C LEU A 14 -46.19 -4.32 -16.66
N ALA A 15 -45.11 -4.90 -17.20
CA ALA A 15 -44.45 -6.04 -16.63
C ALA A 15 -43.39 -5.53 -15.66
N GLY A 16 -43.69 -5.69 -14.36
CA GLY A 16 -42.75 -5.76 -13.25
C GLY A 16 -41.53 -4.86 -13.29
N THR A 17 -41.56 -3.79 -12.51
CA THR A 17 -40.35 -3.23 -11.89
C THR A 17 -39.72 -4.33 -11.02
N GLN A 18 -38.94 -5.20 -11.66
CA GLN A 18 -38.20 -6.26 -10.98
C GLN A 18 -37.06 -5.60 -10.22
N LEU A 19 -37.26 -5.54 -8.91
CA LEU A 19 -36.25 -5.26 -7.90
C LEU A 19 -34.99 -6.10 -8.13
N GLY A 20 -33.85 -5.41 -8.19
CA GLY A 20 -32.55 -5.82 -7.65
C GLY A 20 -31.98 -7.18 -8.06
N LEU A 21 -30.93 -7.14 -8.86
CA LEU A 21 -29.75 -8.00 -8.68
C LEU A 21 -28.52 -7.30 -9.28
N SER A 22 -27.76 -6.69 -8.37
CA SER A 22 -26.29 -6.71 -8.37
C SER A 22 -25.57 -6.20 -9.61
N GLN A 23 -25.59 -4.87 -9.82
CA GLN A 23 -24.38 -4.24 -10.37
C GLN A 23 -23.32 -4.24 -9.27
N VAL A 24 -22.39 -5.19 -9.33
CA VAL A 24 -21.15 -5.14 -8.55
C VAL A 24 -20.42 -3.85 -8.96
N PRO A 25 -20.16 -2.91 -8.04
CA PRO A 25 -19.45 -1.69 -8.40
C PRO A 25 -18.03 -2.08 -8.82
N GLN A 26 -17.64 -1.74 -10.04
CA GLN A 26 -16.35 -2.11 -10.62
C GLN A 26 -15.14 -1.52 -9.86
N GLY A 27 -15.35 -0.56 -8.95
CA GLY A 27 -14.29 0.05 -8.14
C GLY A 27 -13.71 -0.83 -7.01
N PHE A 28 -14.34 -1.93 -6.62
CA PHE A 28 -13.83 -2.79 -5.54
C PHE A 28 -12.75 -3.79 -5.98
N ALA A 29 -12.59 -4.01 -7.28
CA ALA A 29 -11.53 -4.89 -7.81
C ALA A 29 -10.19 -4.14 -7.93
N GLU A 30 -10.22 -2.90 -8.41
CA GLU A 30 -9.03 -2.06 -8.62
C GLU A 30 -8.36 -1.70 -7.29
N GLY A 31 -9.13 -1.32 -6.26
CA GLY A 31 -8.58 -0.97 -4.94
C GLY A 31 -7.88 -2.15 -4.23
N ARG A 32 -8.32 -3.38 -4.47
CA ARG A 32 -7.64 -4.57 -3.93
C ARG A 32 -6.35 -4.89 -4.67
N GLN A 33 -6.31 -4.69 -5.98
CA GLN A 33 -5.11 -4.91 -6.78
C GLN A 33 -4.03 -3.87 -6.49
N ALA A 34 -4.41 -2.60 -6.32
CA ALA A 34 -3.51 -1.54 -5.89
C ALA A 34 -2.91 -1.85 -4.51
N HIS A 35 -3.74 -2.21 -3.52
CA HIS A 35 -3.26 -2.55 -2.18
C HIS A 35 -2.32 -3.77 -2.15
N LEU A 36 -2.53 -4.76 -3.03
CA LEU A 36 -1.63 -5.91 -3.15
C LEU A 36 -0.30 -5.54 -3.83
N ALA A 37 -0.31 -4.60 -4.79
CA ALA A 37 0.90 -4.07 -5.40
C ALA A 37 1.73 -3.27 -4.38
N ASP A 38 1.09 -2.36 -3.63
CA ASP A 38 1.73 -1.56 -2.59
C ASP A 38 2.36 -2.45 -1.50
N LEU A 39 1.66 -3.52 -1.11
CA LEU A 39 2.18 -4.49 -0.14
C LEU A 39 3.37 -5.28 -0.68
N LYS A 40 3.33 -5.68 -1.96
CA LYS A 40 4.46 -6.38 -2.60
C LYS A 40 5.69 -5.50 -2.62
N ASP A 41 5.52 -4.23 -2.96
CA ASP A 41 6.61 -3.26 -3.06
C ASP A 41 7.18 -2.97 -1.67
N ALA A 42 6.33 -2.73 -0.67
CA ALA A 42 6.75 -2.53 0.72
C ALA A 42 7.47 -3.76 1.31
N ALA A 43 7.01 -4.98 1.02
CA ALA A 43 7.65 -6.21 1.49
C ALA A 43 9.05 -6.40 0.87
N HIS A 44 9.20 -6.02 -0.41
CA HIS A 44 10.47 -6.06 -1.12
C HIS A 44 11.47 -5.02 -0.57
N GLU A 45 11.01 -3.79 -0.33
CA GLU A 45 11.82 -2.73 0.30
C GLU A 45 12.28 -3.12 1.71
N PHE A 46 11.39 -3.75 2.49
CA PHE A 46 11.75 -4.27 3.82
C PHE A 46 12.87 -5.32 3.73
N GLU A 47 12.77 -6.27 2.79
CA GLU A 47 13.80 -7.28 2.59
C GLU A 47 15.15 -6.65 2.20
N ALA A 48 15.14 -5.67 1.29
CA ALA A 48 16.35 -4.93 0.92
C ALA A 48 17.01 -4.24 2.12
N TYR A 49 16.21 -3.56 2.95
CA TYR A 49 16.69 -2.94 4.18
C TYR A 49 17.26 -3.97 5.16
N PHE A 50 16.55 -5.09 5.35
CA PHE A 50 16.96 -6.14 6.26
C PHE A 50 18.30 -6.76 5.83
N ILE A 51 18.49 -7.07 4.55
CA ILE A 51 19.75 -7.61 4.02
C ILE A 51 20.88 -6.58 4.22
N SER A 52 20.62 -5.31 3.94
CA SER A 52 21.60 -4.23 4.17
C SER A 52 22.04 -4.18 5.63
N ASN A 53 21.08 -4.28 6.56
CA ASN A 53 21.38 -4.31 7.99
C ASN A 53 22.11 -5.59 8.40
N LEU A 54 21.75 -6.74 7.83
CA LEU A 54 22.43 -8.01 8.08
C LEU A 54 23.91 -7.93 7.68
N LEU A 55 24.22 -7.37 6.51
CA LEU A 55 25.60 -7.18 6.03
C LEU A 55 26.40 -6.27 6.95
N LYS A 56 25.78 -5.18 7.41
CA LYS A 56 26.38 -4.27 8.39
C LYS A 56 26.74 -5.00 9.69
N GLU A 57 25.80 -5.76 10.27
CA GLU A 57 26.03 -6.50 11.51
C GLU A 57 27.07 -7.63 11.32
N MET A 58 27.03 -8.34 10.19
CA MET A 58 28.07 -9.32 9.82
C MET A 58 29.46 -8.67 9.77
N ARG A 59 29.59 -7.48 9.17
CA ARG A 59 30.87 -6.74 9.13
C ARG A 59 31.33 -6.33 10.52
N ALA A 60 30.41 -5.95 11.42
CA ALA A 60 30.74 -5.60 12.80
C ALA A 60 31.39 -6.76 13.58
N THR A 61 31.16 -8.01 13.16
CA THR A 61 31.80 -9.21 13.76
C THR A 61 33.24 -9.43 13.30
N VAL A 62 33.70 -8.76 12.23
CA VAL A 62 35.07 -8.91 11.73
C VAL A 62 36.04 -8.21 12.70
N PRO A 63 37.05 -8.92 13.24
CA PRO A 63 38.01 -8.33 14.18
C PRO A 63 38.70 -7.10 13.59
N LYS A 64 38.76 -6.02 14.38
CA LYS A 64 39.44 -4.80 13.98
C LYS A 64 40.96 -5.01 14.01
N GLY A 65 41.60 -5.14 12.85
CA GLY A 65 43.06 -5.14 12.71
C GLY A 65 43.49 -4.41 11.43
N ALA A 66 44.65 -3.73 11.47
CA ALA A 66 45.43 -3.02 10.42
C ALA A 66 44.74 -2.16 9.32
N LEU A 67 43.46 -2.36 9.02
CA LEU A 67 42.69 -1.78 7.93
C LEU A 67 41.56 -0.87 8.43
N GLU A 68 41.71 -0.27 9.62
CA GLU A 68 40.73 0.71 10.12
C GLU A 68 40.94 2.05 9.40
N ASN A 69 40.49 2.11 8.15
CA ASN A 69 40.48 3.33 7.36
C ASN A 69 39.13 4.03 7.56
N LYS A 70 39.10 4.99 8.51
CA LYS A 70 37.87 5.70 8.93
C LYS A 70 37.11 6.38 7.76
N GLY A 71 37.80 6.69 6.66
CA GLY A 71 37.20 7.24 5.44
C GLY A 71 36.32 6.26 4.65
N GLY A 72 36.48 4.94 4.84
CA GLY A 72 35.72 3.91 4.13
C GLY A 72 34.34 3.60 4.72
N ALA A 73 34.04 4.10 5.93
CA ALA A 73 32.83 3.73 6.67
C ALA A 73 31.53 4.06 5.92
N TYR A 74 31.44 5.24 5.30
CA TYR A 74 30.28 5.63 4.48
C TYR A 74 30.20 4.87 3.15
N PHE A 75 31.34 4.49 2.57
CA PHE A 75 31.36 3.65 1.37
C PHE A 75 30.75 2.28 1.65
N TYR A 76 30.99 1.72 2.84
CA TYR A 76 30.38 0.46 3.24
C TYR A 76 28.86 0.56 3.39
N SER A 77 28.31 1.65 3.92
CA SER A 77 26.85 1.79 4.05
C SER A 77 26.13 1.88 2.70
N PHE A 78 26.69 2.64 1.74
CA PHE A 78 26.10 2.69 0.39
C PHE A 78 26.25 1.37 -0.34
N TYR A 79 27.39 0.69 -0.14
CA TYR A 79 27.61 -0.63 -0.70
C TYR A 79 26.61 -1.66 -0.15
N ASP A 80 26.41 -1.71 1.17
CA ASP A 80 25.45 -2.62 1.79
C ASP A 80 24.02 -2.36 1.31
N GLN A 81 23.64 -1.09 1.14
CA GLN A 81 22.33 -0.71 0.60
C GLN A 81 22.12 -1.20 -0.83
N GLU A 82 23.11 -1.01 -1.71
CA GLU A 82 22.99 -1.44 -3.09
C GLU A 82 22.99 -2.97 -3.21
N ILE A 83 23.82 -3.66 -2.42
CA ILE A 83 23.79 -5.12 -2.35
C ILE A 83 22.44 -5.59 -1.80
N GLY A 84 21.90 -4.96 -0.78
CA GLY A 84 20.57 -5.29 -0.23
C GLY A 84 19.47 -5.12 -1.27
N ARG A 85 19.48 -4.01 -2.02
CA ARG A 85 18.54 -3.74 -3.11
C ARG A 85 18.61 -4.81 -4.20
N LEU A 86 19.82 -5.06 -4.73
CA LEU A 86 20.04 -6.07 -5.78
C LEU A 86 19.70 -7.48 -5.31
N ALA A 87 20.03 -7.81 -4.06
CA ALA A 87 19.70 -9.11 -3.48
C ALA A 87 18.19 -9.29 -3.38
N ALA A 88 17.46 -8.31 -2.84
CA ALA A 88 15.99 -8.36 -2.79
C ALA A 88 15.37 -8.51 -4.19
N GLU A 89 15.87 -7.78 -5.19
CA GLU A 89 15.40 -7.87 -6.59
C GLU A 89 15.60 -9.27 -7.19
N ALA A 90 16.71 -9.92 -6.85
CA ALA A 90 16.99 -11.30 -7.23
C ALA A 90 16.20 -12.34 -6.41
N GLY A 91 15.38 -11.93 -5.45
CA GLY A 91 14.58 -12.79 -4.57
C GLY A 91 15.19 -13.08 -3.19
N GLY A 92 16.40 -12.55 -2.93
CA GLY A 92 17.00 -12.39 -1.61
C GLY A 92 17.02 -13.66 -0.77
N ILE A 93 16.61 -13.50 0.48
CA ILE A 93 16.47 -14.58 1.47
C ILE A 93 15.03 -15.11 1.55
N GLY A 94 14.11 -14.51 0.79
CA GLY A 94 12.71 -14.91 0.68
C GLY A 94 11.76 -14.24 1.67
N LEU A 95 12.19 -13.19 2.37
CA LEU A 95 11.35 -12.51 3.36
C LEU A 95 10.17 -11.80 2.71
N ALA A 96 10.35 -11.14 1.56
CA ALA A 96 9.26 -10.46 0.88
C ALA A 96 8.16 -11.44 0.44
N ARG A 97 8.57 -12.64 0.00
CA ARG A 97 7.64 -13.73 -0.33
C ARG A 97 6.87 -14.19 0.92
N MET A 98 7.57 -14.42 2.03
CA MET A 98 6.96 -14.88 3.26
C MET A 98 5.95 -13.87 3.81
N ILE A 99 6.29 -12.57 3.81
CA ILE A 99 5.39 -11.49 4.25
C ILE A 99 4.14 -11.44 3.38
N ARG A 100 4.32 -11.52 2.05
CA ARG A 100 3.20 -11.55 1.11
C ARG A 100 2.28 -12.73 1.37
N GLU A 101 2.82 -13.95 1.43
CA GLU A 101 2.03 -15.16 1.67
C GLU A 101 1.30 -15.13 3.01
N TYR A 102 1.99 -14.67 4.07
CA TYR A 102 1.38 -14.53 5.39
C TYR A 102 0.23 -13.51 5.36
N THR A 103 0.44 -12.38 4.69
CA THR A 103 -0.59 -11.34 4.60
C THR A 103 -1.77 -11.82 3.74
N GLU A 104 -1.54 -12.44 2.59
CA GLU A 104 -2.61 -13.01 1.76
C GLU A 104 -3.45 -14.05 2.52
N LYS A 105 -2.80 -14.87 3.36
CA LYS A 105 -3.48 -15.88 4.19
C LYS A 105 -4.26 -15.29 5.36
N ASN A 106 -3.84 -14.14 5.90
CA ASN A 106 -4.36 -13.57 7.16
C ASN A 106 -4.98 -12.18 7.02
N ALA A 107 -5.04 -11.59 5.82
CA ALA A 107 -5.48 -10.21 5.63
C ALA A 107 -6.98 -10.05 5.85
N THR A 108 -7.33 -9.44 6.98
CA THR A 108 -8.48 -8.53 7.04
C THR A 108 -8.16 -7.28 6.21
N PRO A 109 -9.05 -6.81 5.31
CA PRO A 109 -8.78 -5.64 4.48
C PRO A 109 -8.52 -4.42 5.38
N LEU A 110 -7.27 -3.96 5.40
CA LEU A 110 -6.88 -2.73 6.08
C LEU A 110 -7.47 -1.56 5.30
N LYS A 111 -8.28 -0.74 5.96
CA LYS A 111 -8.82 0.50 5.37
C LYS A 111 -7.72 1.55 5.34
N PHE A 112 -6.83 1.46 4.37
CA PHE A 112 -5.83 2.49 4.07
C PHE A 112 -6.47 3.55 3.15
N SER A 113 -7.56 4.17 3.59
CA SER A 113 -8.28 5.19 2.80
C SER A 113 -8.11 6.61 3.33
N GLU A 114 -7.30 6.81 4.37
CA GLU A 114 -6.94 8.15 4.81
C GLU A 114 -5.53 8.46 4.30
N PRO A 115 -5.36 9.46 3.43
CA PRO A 115 -4.03 9.94 3.08
C PRO A 115 -3.36 10.37 4.39
N ILE A 116 -2.11 9.94 4.58
CA ILE A 116 -1.28 10.36 5.71
C ILE A 116 -1.20 11.89 5.61
N ALA A 117 -1.97 12.59 6.44
CA ALA A 117 -1.99 14.04 6.47
C ALA A 117 -0.56 14.51 6.74
N ASP A 118 0.00 15.27 5.81
CA ASP A 118 1.28 15.93 5.99
C ASP A 118 1.16 16.89 7.18
N THR A 119 1.65 16.47 8.35
CA THR A 119 1.69 17.34 9.54
C THR A 119 2.83 18.35 9.47
N ARG A 120 3.43 18.60 8.29
CA ARG A 120 4.35 19.73 8.09
C ARG A 120 3.55 21.00 7.86
N GLY A 121 3.05 21.58 8.95
CA GLY A 121 2.61 22.97 8.94
C GLY A 121 1.31 23.23 9.67
N ASP A 122 1.20 22.84 10.95
CA ASP A 122 0.29 23.54 11.85
C ASP A 122 0.97 23.73 13.21
N LYS A 123 1.71 24.83 13.32
CA LYS A 123 2.20 25.34 14.61
C LYS A 123 1.39 26.56 15.08
N ASP A 124 0.31 26.91 14.39
CA ASP A 124 -0.36 28.21 14.57
C ASP A 124 -1.81 28.10 15.03
N HIS A 125 -2.32 26.91 15.38
CA HIS A 125 -3.61 26.80 16.06
C HIS A 125 -3.46 26.94 17.59
N PRO A 126 -3.96 28.03 18.22
CA PRO A 126 -4.00 28.10 19.66
C PRO A 126 -5.01 27.08 20.21
N PRO A 127 -4.72 26.41 21.34
CA PRO A 127 -5.63 25.43 21.90
C PRO A 127 -6.91 26.10 22.38
N THR A 128 -8.06 25.68 21.87
CA THR A 128 -9.35 26.09 22.40
C THR A 128 -9.55 25.45 23.77
N LEU A 129 -9.36 26.24 24.83
CA LEU A 129 -9.67 25.84 26.20
C LEU A 129 -11.18 25.63 26.32
N ASN A 130 -11.62 24.37 26.32
CA ASN A 130 -13.01 24.03 26.60
C ASN A 130 -13.27 24.22 28.11
N ARG A 131 -14.08 25.23 28.45
CA ARG A 131 -14.51 25.55 29.81
C ARG A 131 -15.44 24.44 30.31
N VAL A 132 -14.91 23.50 31.09
CA VAL A 132 -15.73 22.57 31.88
C VAL A 132 -16.59 23.41 32.82
N SER A 133 -17.90 23.37 32.58
CA SER A 133 -18.92 23.80 33.54
C SER A 133 -19.35 22.54 34.29
N GLY A 134 -19.16 22.52 35.60
CA GLY A 134 -19.46 21.40 36.49
C GLY A 134 -18.86 21.67 37.86
#